data_AF-A0A7V3UXH5-F1
#
_entry.id   AF-A0A7V3UXH5-F1
#
_cell.length_a   1.000
_cell.length_b   1.000
_cell.length_c   1.000
_cell.angle_alpha   90.00
_cell.angle_beta   90.00
_cell.angle_gamma   90.00
#
_symmetry.space_group_name_H-M   'P 1'
#
loop_
_entity.id
_entity.type
_entity.pdbx_description
1 polymer ?
#
loop_
_entity_poly.entity_id
_entity_poly.type
_entity_poly.pdbx_seq_one_letter_code
_entity_poly.pdbx_strand_id
1 'polypeptide(L)'
;GLATATSAADALSERFASLLGLGLQAGVFEPFEAELRSMLGLTEFQITFALNQPVEVRVGKYLLKDLLVSYQRALTPEERADWWLSVSYEVRPGTVVGYYTRSDGEKRFTVGRRRTW
;
A
#
# COMPACT_ATOMS: atom_id res chain seq x y z
N GLY A 1 -23.39 -20.34 26.25
CA GLY A 1 -22.36 -21.24 26.81
C GLY A 1 -21.21 -21.39 25.85
N LEU A 2 -21.38 -22.18 24.79
CA LEU A 2 -20.32 -22.48 23.81
C LEU A 2 -20.09 -21.35 22.78
N ALA A 3 -21.15 -20.74 22.24
CA ALA A 3 -21.03 -19.69 21.21
C ALA A 3 -20.26 -18.43 21.67
N THR A 4 -20.40 -18.06 22.95
CA THR A 4 -19.70 -16.93 23.58
C THR A 4 -18.22 -17.19 23.87
N ALA A 5 -17.83 -18.46 24.04
CA ALA A 5 -16.44 -18.84 24.26
C ALA A 5 -15.66 -18.90 22.92
N THR A 6 -16.31 -19.38 21.85
CA THR A 6 -15.76 -19.36 20.49
C THR A 6 -15.54 -17.91 20.03
N SER A 7 -16.53 -17.02 20.20
CA SER A 7 -16.38 -15.61 19.81
C SER A 7 -15.27 -14.85 20.54
N ALA A 8 -14.96 -15.22 21.79
CA ALA A 8 -13.89 -14.61 22.55
C ALA A 8 -12.51 -15.12 22.11
N ALA A 9 -12.39 -16.41 21.79
CA ALA A 9 -11.17 -17.01 21.24
C ALA A 9 -10.84 -16.47 19.85
N ASP A 10 -11.87 -16.27 19.01
CA ASP A 10 -11.71 -15.68 17.67
C ASP A 10 -11.22 -14.23 17.75
N ALA A 11 -11.83 -13.41 18.61
CA ALA A 11 -11.40 -12.03 18.82
C ALA A 11 -9.99 -11.90 19.40
N LEU A 12 -9.56 -12.85 20.23
CA LEU A 12 -8.19 -12.91 20.76
C LEU A 12 -7.18 -13.28 19.65
N SER A 13 -7.54 -14.27 18.83
CA SER A 13 -6.74 -14.71 17.68
C SER A 13 -6.54 -13.59 16.67
N GLU A 14 -7.60 -12.85 16.33
CA GLU A 14 -7.53 -11.68 15.43
C GLU A 14 -6.61 -10.59 15.97
N ARG A 15 -6.70 -10.29 17.27
CA ARG A 15 -5.83 -9.28 17.92
C ARG A 15 -4.37 -9.73 17.95
N PHE A 16 -4.11 -11.00 18.28
CA PHE A 16 -2.76 -11.55 18.27
C PHE A 16 -2.13 -11.49 16.87
N ALA A 17 -2.88 -11.89 15.85
CA ALA A 17 -2.43 -11.81 14.47
C ALA A 17 -2.23 -10.37 13.99
N SER A 18 -3.07 -9.43 14.43
CA SER A 18 -2.88 -8.00 14.14
C SER A 18 -1.59 -7.47 14.77
N LEU A 19 -1.31 -7.85 16.01
CA LEU A 19 -0.05 -7.50 16.70
C LEU A 19 1.17 -8.13 16.04
N LEU A 20 1.07 -9.37 15.57
CA LEU A 20 2.12 -10.01 14.78
C LEU A 20 2.35 -9.30 13.44
N GLY A 21 1.28 -8.88 12.76
CA GLY A 21 1.38 -8.10 11.52
C GLY A 21 2.13 -6.79 11.74
N LEU A 22 1.80 -6.05 12.80
CA LEU A 22 2.51 -4.82 13.18
C LEU A 22 3.99 -5.08 13.54
N GLY A 23 4.26 -6.16 14.27
CA GLY A 23 5.62 -6.54 14.65
C GLY A 23 6.49 -6.94 13.45
N LEU A 24 5.92 -7.66 12.47
CA LEU A 24 6.59 -8.00 11.21
C LEU A 24 6.83 -6.77 10.34
N GLN A 25 5.86 -5.84 10.28
CA GLN A 25 6.03 -4.59 9.55
C GLN A 25 7.24 -3.81 10.06
N ALA A 26 7.27 -3.50 11.35
CA ALA A 26 8.33 -2.68 11.95
C ALA A 26 9.67 -3.41 12.03
N GLY A 27 9.66 -4.72 12.32
CA GLY A 27 10.88 -5.50 12.56
C GLY A 27 11.56 -6.03 11.30
N VAL A 28 10.80 -6.29 10.23
CA VAL A 28 11.30 -6.99 9.03
C VAL A 28 11.07 -6.18 7.77
N PHE A 29 9.85 -5.68 7.54
CA PHE A 29 9.53 -5.02 6.27
C PHE A 29 10.10 -3.61 6.17
N GLU A 30 9.96 -2.75 7.18
CA GLU A 30 10.50 -1.38 7.15
C GLU A 30 12.00 -1.28 6.79
N PRO A 31 12.92 -2.03 7.44
CA PRO A 31 14.35 -1.95 7.10
C PRO A 31 14.62 -2.44 5.68
N PHE A 32 13.99 -3.54 5.28
CA PHE A 32 14.10 -4.10 3.93
C PHE A 32 13.53 -3.15 2.87
N GLU A 33 12.39 -2.52 3.15
CA GLU A 33 11.75 -1.54 2.29
C GLU A 33 12.63 -0.32 2.09
N ALA A 34 13.24 0.19 3.17
CA ALA A 34 14.16 1.31 3.12
C ALA A 34 15.39 1.01 2.26
N GLU A 35 15.96 -0.19 2.42
CA GLU A 35 17.11 -0.65 1.64
C GLU A 35 16.77 -0.77 0.15
N LEU A 36 15.70 -1.51 -0.20
CA LEU A 36 15.27 -1.65 -1.59
C LEU A 36 14.91 -0.32 -2.24
N ARG A 37 14.23 0.56 -1.49
CA ARG A 37 13.90 1.90 -1.98
C ARG A 37 15.16 2.68 -2.33
N SER A 38 16.19 2.61 -1.48
CA SER A 38 17.49 3.25 -1.74
C SER A 38 18.20 2.63 -2.94
N MET A 39 18.32 1.30 -2.98
CA MET A 39 19.02 0.56 -4.05
C MET A 39 18.42 0.79 -5.43
N LEU A 40 17.10 0.84 -5.53
CA LEU A 40 16.38 0.97 -6.80
C LEU A 40 16.09 2.44 -7.17
N GLY A 41 16.49 3.38 -6.30
CA GLY A 41 16.18 4.80 -6.44
C GLY A 41 14.67 5.04 -6.54
N LEU A 42 13.90 4.32 -5.74
CA LEU A 42 12.45 4.47 -5.64
C LEU A 42 12.12 5.60 -4.67
N THR A 43 11.00 6.25 -4.92
CA THR A 43 10.41 7.23 -3.99
C THR A 43 9.52 6.52 -2.98
N GLU A 44 8.79 5.51 -3.45
CA GLU A 44 7.88 4.70 -2.66
C GLU A 44 8.25 3.23 -2.87
N PHE A 45 8.42 2.50 -1.77
CA PHE A 45 8.40 1.05 -1.77
C PHE A 45 7.80 0.64 -0.43
N GLN A 46 6.66 -0.04 -0.47
CA GLN A 46 5.93 -0.41 0.73
C GLN A 46 5.26 -1.77 0.51
N ILE A 47 5.38 -2.64 1.50
CA ILE A 47 4.68 -3.89 1.63
C ILE A 47 3.65 -3.68 2.73
N THR A 48 2.38 -3.89 2.42
CA THR A 48 1.29 -3.82 3.40
C THR A 48 0.78 -5.23 3.65
N PHE A 49 0.82 -5.65 4.90
CA PHE A 49 0.32 -6.94 5.33
C PHE A 49 -0.77 -6.76 6.40
N ALA A 50 -1.90 -7.45 6.21
CA ALA A 50 -2.93 -7.62 7.21
C ALA A 50 -3.41 -9.08 7.20
N LEU A 51 -3.79 -9.61 8.38
CA LEU A 51 -4.29 -10.97 8.47
C LEU A 51 -5.54 -11.14 7.61
N ASN A 52 -5.63 -12.27 6.90
CA ASN A 52 -6.75 -12.61 6.01
C ASN A 52 -6.97 -11.61 4.86
N GLN A 53 -5.99 -10.76 4.57
CA GLN A 53 -5.97 -9.90 3.41
C GLN A 53 -4.77 -10.24 2.51
N PRO A 54 -4.88 -10.05 1.20
CA PRO A 54 -3.74 -10.14 0.31
C PRO A 54 -2.60 -9.23 0.76
N VAL A 55 -1.36 -9.70 0.65
CA VAL A 55 -0.20 -8.81 0.77
C VAL A 55 -0.26 -7.81 -0.37
N GLU A 56 -0.14 -6.53 -0.08
CA GLU A 56 -0.08 -5.50 -1.12
C GLU A 56 1.33 -4.94 -1.24
N VAL A 57 1.78 -4.72 -2.47
CA VAL A 57 3.06 -4.06 -2.75
C VAL A 57 2.78 -2.78 -3.50
N ARG A 58 3.32 -1.67 -2.99
CA ARG A 58 3.34 -0.36 -3.67
C ARG A 58 4.76 0.01 -4.04
N VAL A 59 4.95 0.44 -5.27
CA VAL A 59 6.22 0.88 -5.83
C VAL A 59 5.99 2.19 -6.56
N GLY A 60 6.79 3.21 -6.27
CA GLY A 60 6.64 4.52 -6.90
C GLY A 60 7.98 5.21 -7.12
N LYS A 61 8.07 5.97 -8.20
CA LYS A 61 9.29 6.71 -8.58
C LYS A 61 8.96 8.01 -9.28
N TYR A 62 9.71 9.06 -8.95
CA TYR A 62 9.76 10.26 -9.77
C TYR A 62 10.48 9.96 -11.09
N LEU A 63 9.74 10.00 -12.20
CA LEU A 63 10.31 9.79 -13.55
C LEU A 63 10.83 11.11 -14.13
N LEU A 64 10.25 12.23 -13.71
CA LEU A 64 10.67 13.58 -14.02
C LEU A 64 10.52 14.42 -12.75
N LYS A 65 11.04 15.66 -12.78
CA LYS A 65 10.81 16.62 -11.70
C LYS A 65 9.30 16.76 -11.45
N ASP A 66 8.91 16.55 -10.20
CA ASP A 66 7.54 16.70 -9.71
C ASP A 66 6.52 15.69 -10.29
N LEU A 67 6.94 14.71 -11.10
CA LEU A 67 6.09 13.67 -11.69
C LEU A 67 6.36 12.29 -11.07
N LEU A 68 5.49 11.88 -10.14
CA LEU A 68 5.52 10.56 -9.50
C LEU A 68 4.61 9.60 -10.25
N VAL A 69 5.14 8.44 -10.62
CA VAL A 69 4.37 7.27 -11.05
C VAL A 69 4.39 6.26 -9.93
N SER A 70 3.22 5.79 -9.51
CA SER A 70 3.06 4.79 -8.44
C SER A 70 2.19 3.64 -8.92
N TYR A 71 2.64 2.43 -8.64
CA TYR A 71 1.96 1.18 -8.97
C TYR A 71 1.77 0.38 -7.68
N GLN A 72 0.55 -0.09 -7.48
CA GLN A 72 0.19 -0.94 -6.34
C GLN A 72 -0.49 -2.20 -6.86
N ARG A 73 -0.17 -3.35 -6.25
CA ARG A 73 -0.76 -4.63 -6.60
C ARG A 73 -0.94 -5.50 -5.36
N ALA A 74 -2.08 -6.17 -5.28
CA ALA A 74 -2.29 -7.29 -4.37
C ALA A 74 -1.57 -8.54 -4.88
N LEU A 75 -0.81 -9.21 -4.02
CA LEU A 75 -0.18 -10.50 -4.28
C LEU A 75 -1.16 -11.60 -3.91
N THR A 76 -2.03 -11.96 -4.85
CA THR A 76 -2.92 -13.12 -4.75
C THR A 76 -2.47 -14.22 -5.73
N PRO A 77 -2.78 -15.51 -5.45
CA PRO A 77 -2.54 -16.60 -6.39
C PRO A 77 -3.36 -16.53 -7.67
N GLU A 78 -4.36 -15.64 -7.72
CA GLU A 78 -5.30 -15.51 -8.82
C GLU A 78 -4.68 -14.73 -10.00
N GLU A 79 -5.00 -15.14 -11.23
CA GLU A 79 -4.50 -14.48 -12.44
C GLU A 79 -4.95 -13.02 -12.58
N ARG A 80 -6.05 -12.63 -11.93
CA ARG A 80 -6.60 -11.27 -11.92
C ARG A 80 -6.42 -10.62 -10.54
N ALA A 81 -5.17 -10.46 -10.14
CA ALA A 81 -4.85 -9.68 -8.96
C ALA A 81 -5.27 -8.21 -9.13
N ASP A 82 -5.88 -7.64 -8.08
CA ASP A 82 -6.19 -6.22 -8.05
C ASP A 82 -4.93 -5.38 -8.13
N TRP A 83 -5.01 -4.36 -8.98
CA TRP A 83 -3.92 -3.43 -9.20
C TRP A 83 -4.44 -2.01 -9.36
N TRP A 84 -3.58 -1.06 -9.03
CA TRP A 84 -3.80 0.36 -9.12
C TRP A 84 -2.55 0.99 -9.74
N LEU A 85 -2.73 1.83 -10.75
CA LEU A 85 -1.68 2.66 -11.32
C LEU A 85 -2.07 4.13 -11.18
N SER A 86 -1.21 4.95 -10.60
CA SER A 86 -1.39 6.39 -10.52
C SER A 86 -0.21 7.17 -11.08
N VAL A 87 -0.53 8.34 -11.61
CA VAL A 87 0.40 9.38 -12.00
C VAL A 87 -0.01 10.63 -11.27
N SER A 88 0.92 11.25 -10.54
CA SER A 88 0.70 12.51 -9.85
C SER A 88 1.78 13.52 -10.22
N TYR A 89 1.36 14.73 -10.56
CA TYR A 89 2.22 15.83 -10.95
C TYR A 89 1.97 17.06 -10.07
N GLU A 90 3.01 17.56 -9.42
CA GLU A 90 2.93 18.83 -8.68
C GLU A 90 3.10 20.00 -9.65
N VAL A 91 1.98 20.63 -10.02
CA VAL A 91 1.97 21.75 -10.99
C VAL A 91 2.50 23.05 -10.39
N ARG A 92 2.36 23.21 -9.07
CA ARG A 92 2.82 24.34 -8.26
C ARG A 92 3.03 23.85 -6.83
N PRO A 93 3.89 24.50 -6.01
CA PRO A 93 4.07 24.13 -4.62
C PRO A 93 2.74 23.90 -3.89
N GLY A 94 2.55 22.68 -3.41
CA GLY A 94 1.36 22.26 -2.68
C GLY A 94 0.13 21.93 -3.52
N THR A 95 0.15 22.06 -4.86
CA THR A 95 -0.97 21.71 -5.76
C THR A 95 -0.60 20.54 -6.66
N VAL A 96 -1.35 19.45 -6.54
CA VAL A 96 -1.10 18.20 -7.25
C VAL A 96 -2.28 17.87 -8.16
N VAL A 97 -1.96 17.53 -9.40
CA VAL A 97 -2.90 16.94 -10.35
C VAL A 97 -2.59 15.45 -10.44
N GLY A 98 -3.62 14.62 -10.32
CA GLY A 98 -3.50 13.18 -10.32
C GLY A 98 -4.40 12.53 -11.37
N TYR A 99 -3.94 11.40 -11.87
CA TYR A 99 -4.76 10.45 -12.60
C TYR A 99 -4.49 9.06 -12.04
N TYR A 100 -5.53 8.24 -11.91
CA TYR A 100 -5.36 6.82 -11.62
C TYR A 100 -6.27 5.94 -12.44
N THR A 101 -5.86 4.68 -12.56
CA THR A 101 -6.68 3.60 -13.10
C THR A 101 -6.47 2.30 -12.32
N ARG A 102 -7.47 1.42 -12.34
CA ARG A 102 -7.52 0.18 -11.55
C ARG A 102 -7.86 -1.04 -12.42
N SER A 103 -7.65 -2.23 -11.86
CA SER A 103 -7.97 -3.54 -12.44
C SER A 103 -9.41 -3.66 -12.95
N ASP A 104 -10.37 -3.03 -12.28
CA ASP A 104 -11.79 -3.01 -12.64
C ASP A 104 -12.15 -2.04 -13.78
N GLY A 105 -11.17 -1.31 -14.31
CA GLY A 105 -11.37 -0.30 -15.35
C GLY A 105 -11.79 1.07 -14.84
N GLU A 106 -11.88 1.27 -13.52
CA GLU A 106 -12.07 2.60 -12.93
C GLU A 106 -10.95 3.53 -13.40
N LYS A 107 -11.32 4.77 -13.70
CA LYS A 107 -10.42 5.86 -14.07
C LYS A 107 -10.87 7.11 -13.35
N ARG A 108 -9.95 7.84 -12.75
CA ARG A 108 -10.29 9.10 -12.10
C ARG A 108 -9.17 10.11 -12.24
N PHE A 109 -9.60 11.34 -12.52
CA PHE A 109 -8.76 12.52 -12.45
C PHE A 109 -9.00 13.23 -11.12
N THR A 110 -7.93 13.70 -10.48
CA THR A 110 -7.99 14.39 -9.20
C THR A 110 -7.19 15.68 -9.24
N VAL A 111 -7.66 16.68 -8.52
CA VAL A 111 -6.91 17.89 -8.20
C VAL A 111 -6.95 18.03 -6.70
N GLY A 112 -5.79 18.13 -6.07
CA GLY A 112 -5.67 18.15 -4.63
C GLY A 112 -4.49 18.96 -4.15
N ARG A 113 -4.34 19.02 -2.82
CA ARG A 113 -3.14 19.55 -2.20
C ARG A 113 -2.18 18.43 -1.82
N ARG A 114 -0.87 18.69 -1.91
CA ARG A 114 0.14 17.76 -1.42
C ARG A 114 -0.05 17.57 0.09
N ARG A 115 -0.40 16.35 0.52
CA ARG A 115 -0.41 16.00 1.95
C ARG A 115 1.03 15.69 2.36
N THR A 116 1.64 16.61 3.10
CA THR A 116 2.84 16.33 3.89
C THR A 116 2.42 15.55 5.13
N TRP A 117 2.93 14.33 5.28
CA TRP A 117 2.89 13.55 6.51
C TRP A 117 4.19 13.78 7.28
#